data_AF-A0A5Q4H0Y6-F1
#
_entry.id   AF-A0A5Q4H0Y6-F1
#
_cell.length_a   1.000
_cell.length_b   1.000
_cell.length_c   1.000
_cell.angle_alpha   90.00
_cell.angle_beta   90.00
_cell.angle_gamma   90.00
#
_symmetry.space_group_name_H-M   'P 1'
#
loop_
_entity.id
_entity.type
_entity.pdbx_description
1 polymer ?
#
loop_
_entity_poly.entity_id
_entity_poly.type
_entity_poly.pdbx_seq_one_letter_code
_entity_poly.pdbx_strand_id
1 'polypeptide(L)'
;MLSWTAAIAWTVLITSGCATHTDRLIPVRNSFYTGDLEKARQLLEEHLERGRGETNVLLLEKASVQLAAGRPAEAERHLRHVRDEFDHLEQKSLAETTVSLFSDDRRLSYAGEDYEKVLIRAYLALANLMQDGGDAEAYCLQMVDKQAQIVAAAAEPDGTNPKAHYQQVALAPYLRAALREETHRDFDDVARYREMVVSWQPDFAPGAGDLHRSKTGRHSAPGNGVVYIFALVGRGPLKDEVEELPSTAALVIANAALNIAGQKTLPPIVAPIKVPQMFAMPNQISQLAVHINGQPVGQTATITDVTRMAIDQCAANRNHVVARALVRRAVKESTILAAKRLTGSREGSLEAVAFELAGLVWQFTESADTRYWGLLPDTIQVLRIELPAGEHQIDFQPLDRNHRVMGLYASRTITVNDGRNAYVLVNYPGPEPVGQILASTDL
;
A
#
# COMPACT_ATOMS: atom_id res chain seq x y z
N MET A 1 -29.87 19.12 -64.98
CA MET A 1 -30.25 18.13 -63.94
C MET A 1 -29.15 18.09 -62.88
N LEU A 2 -29.37 18.75 -61.74
CA LEU A 2 -28.85 18.31 -60.43
C LEU A 2 -30.00 17.48 -59.80
N SER A 3 -29.89 16.60 -58.79
CA SER A 3 -28.91 16.28 -57.73
C SER A 3 -29.26 14.85 -57.22
N TRP A 4 -28.57 14.14 -56.33
CA TRP A 4 -27.44 14.44 -55.43
C TRP A 4 -26.65 13.14 -55.10
N THR A 5 -25.64 13.23 -54.22
CA THR A 5 -24.86 12.11 -53.66
C THR A 5 -25.41 11.60 -52.32
N ALA A 6 -25.22 10.31 -52.01
CA ALA A 6 -25.29 9.78 -50.64
C ALA A 6 -24.18 8.75 -50.39
N ALA A 7 -23.03 9.20 -49.87
CA ALA A 7 -21.98 8.32 -49.38
C ALA A 7 -22.20 8.06 -47.89
N ILE A 8 -22.43 6.80 -47.51
CA ILE A 8 -22.59 6.40 -46.11
C ILE A 8 -21.20 6.25 -45.48
N ALA A 9 -20.76 7.27 -44.74
CA ALA A 9 -19.53 7.21 -43.97
C ALA A 9 -19.74 6.34 -42.71
N TRP A 10 -19.15 5.15 -42.69
CA TRP A 10 -19.02 4.33 -41.49
C TRP A 10 -17.95 4.94 -40.57
N THR A 11 -18.37 5.78 -39.63
CA THR A 11 -17.50 6.27 -38.56
C THR A 11 -17.23 5.12 -37.58
N VAL A 12 -16.10 4.44 -37.76
CA VAL A 12 -15.57 3.51 -36.74
C VAL A 12 -15.18 4.33 -35.51
N LEU A 13 -16.05 4.32 -34.51
CA LEU A 13 -15.74 4.80 -33.16
C LEU A 13 -14.69 3.86 -32.56
N ILE A 14 -13.41 4.23 -32.71
CA ILE A 14 -12.32 3.61 -31.97
C ILE A 14 -12.55 3.94 -30.49
N THR A 15 -13.12 3.00 -29.75
CA THR A 15 -13.25 3.09 -28.30
C THR A 15 -11.86 2.98 -27.69
N SER A 16 -11.18 4.11 -27.51
CA SER A 16 -9.97 4.18 -26.70
C SER A 16 -10.35 3.85 -25.26
N GLY A 17 -10.16 2.58 -24.88
CA GLY A 17 -10.33 2.12 -23.51
C GLY A 17 -9.57 3.04 -22.56
N CYS A 18 -10.25 3.55 -21.55
CA CYS A 18 -9.65 4.48 -20.60
C CYS A 18 -8.63 3.73 -19.74
N ALA A 19 -7.36 3.78 -20.13
CA ALA A 19 -6.26 3.17 -19.39
C ALA A 19 -6.35 3.51 -17.89
N THR A 20 -6.31 2.47 -17.07
CA THR A 20 -6.49 2.55 -15.61
C THR A 20 -5.30 3.26 -14.96
N HIS A 21 -5.32 3.40 -13.64
CA HIS A 21 -4.11 3.82 -12.91
C HIS A 21 -2.99 2.76 -13.06
N THR A 22 -3.34 1.49 -12.85
CA THR A 22 -2.47 0.32 -13.00
C THR A 22 -1.78 0.29 -14.37
N ASP A 23 -2.54 0.37 -15.47
CA ASP A 23 -2.00 0.34 -16.85
C ASP A 23 -0.95 1.42 -17.09
N ARG A 24 -1.22 2.64 -16.59
CA ARG A 24 -0.34 3.80 -16.81
C ARG A 24 0.98 3.69 -16.06
N LEU A 25 1.04 2.94 -14.95
CA LEU A 25 2.26 2.73 -14.16
C LEU A 25 3.03 1.46 -14.51
N ILE A 26 2.55 0.61 -15.43
CA ILE A 26 3.32 -0.56 -15.92
C ILE A 26 4.74 -0.16 -16.38
N PRO A 27 4.97 0.92 -17.16
CA PRO A 27 6.31 1.30 -17.59
C PRO A 27 7.23 1.74 -16.43
N VAL A 28 6.70 2.45 -15.44
CA VAL A 28 7.42 2.85 -14.21
C VAL A 28 7.84 1.60 -13.44
N ARG A 29 6.87 0.73 -13.14
CA ARG A 29 7.06 -0.45 -12.30
C ARG A 29 7.99 -1.46 -12.96
N ASN A 30 7.87 -1.68 -14.27
CA ASN A 30 8.81 -2.50 -15.02
C ASN A 30 10.24 -1.93 -14.94
N SER A 31 10.42 -0.62 -15.15
CA SER A 31 11.76 0.01 -15.08
C SER A 31 12.38 -0.15 -13.68
N PHE A 32 11.60 0.02 -12.61
CA PHE A 32 12.03 -0.27 -11.24
C PHE A 32 12.41 -1.75 -11.06
N TYR A 33 11.55 -2.68 -11.47
CA TYR A 33 11.78 -4.12 -11.31
C TYR A 33 12.93 -4.68 -12.16
N THR A 34 13.42 -3.93 -13.17
CA THR A 34 14.64 -4.25 -13.93
C THR A 34 15.85 -3.41 -13.51
N GLY A 35 15.79 -2.71 -12.37
CA GLY A 35 16.89 -1.91 -11.83
C GLY A 35 17.15 -0.57 -12.54
N ASP A 36 16.37 -0.20 -13.55
CA ASP A 36 16.46 1.10 -14.24
C ASP A 36 15.72 2.18 -13.45
N LEU A 37 16.27 2.49 -12.28
CA LEU A 37 15.71 3.46 -11.32
C LEU A 37 15.68 4.88 -11.88
N GLU A 38 16.62 5.24 -12.74
CA GLU A 38 16.69 6.56 -13.35
C GLU A 38 15.56 6.77 -14.37
N LYS A 39 15.27 5.77 -15.21
CA LYS A 39 14.09 5.79 -16.08
C LYS A 39 12.78 5.74 -15.30
N ALA A 40 12.71 4.94 -14.22
CA ALA A 40 11.54 4.90 -13.35
C ALA A 40 11.27 6.29 -12.73
N ARG A 41 12.31 6.99 -12.30
CA ARG A 41 12.26 8.37 -11.78
C ARG A 41 11.77 9.37 -12.84
N GLN A 42 12.33 9.31 -14.05
CA GLN A 42 11.95 10.20 -15.17
C GLN A 42 10.47 10.02 -15.55
N LEU A 43 10.01 8.77 -15.72
CA LEU A 43 8.62 8.46 -16.03
C LEU A 43 7.66 8.98 -14.95
N LEU A 44 8.00 8.84 -13.66
CA LEU A 44 7.22 9.39 -12.56
C LEU A 44 7.17 10.93 -12.57
N GLU A 45 8.26 11.60 -12.94
CA GLU A 45 8.29 13.06 -13.08
C GLU A 45 7.39 13.53 -14.21
N GLU A 46 7.41 12.89 -15.37
CA GLU A 46 6.44 13.20 -16.43
C GLU A 46 4.97 12.95 -16.00
N HIS A 47 4.70 11.95 -15.15
CA HIS A 47 3.36 11.70 -14.62
C HIS A 47 2.93 12.79 -13.61
N LEU A 48 3.85 13.27 -12.77
CA LEU A 48 3.63 14.36 -11.81
C LEU A 48 3.36 15.69 -12.52
N GLU A 49 4.17 16.05 -13.53
CA GLU A 49 3.99 17.27 -14.33
C GLU A 49 2.62 17.33 -15.04
N ARG A 50 2.08 16.18 -15.43
CA ARG A 50 0.76 16.07 -16.09
C ARG A 50 -0.43 16.30 -15.15
N GLY A 51 -0.22 16.44 -13.83
CA GLY A 51 -1.14 17.08 -12.89
C GLY A 51 -2.56 16.51 -12.81
N ARG A 52 -2.73 15.19 -12.64
CA ARG A 52 -4.04 14.50 -12.76
C ARG A 52 -4.77 14.13 -11.45
N GLY A 53 -4.47 14.80 -10.32
CA GLY A 53 -5.06 14.43 -9.02
C GLY A 53 -4.57 13.08 -8.47
N GLU A 54 -3.38 12.66 -8.92
CA GLU A 54 -2.69 11.42 -8.53
C GLU A 54 -1.35 11.70 -7.82
N THR A 55 -1.06 12.97 -7.52
CA THR A 55 0.22 13.42 -6.96
C THR A 55 0.67 12.59 -5.78
N ASN A 56 -0.21 12.37 -4.79
CA ASN A 56 0.16 11.66 -3.57
C ASN A 56 0.58 10.21 -3.82
N VAL A 57 -0.17 9.46 -4.64
CA VAL A 57 0.20 8.08 -4.98
C VAL A 57 1.45 8.01 -5.86
N LEU A 58 1.64 8.95 -6.79
CA LEU A 58 2.88 9.05 -7.57
C LEU A 58 4.10 9.39 -6.71
N LEU A 59 3.92 10.17 -5.63
CA LEU A 59 4.97 10.47 -4.67
C LEU A 59 5.33 9.25 -3.78
N LEU A 60 4.37 8.36 -3.50
CA LEU A 60 4.67 7.07 -2.84
C LEU A 60 5.51 6.15 -3.74
N GLU A 61 5.12 6.00 -5.01
CA GLU A 61 5.93 5.27 -5.99
C GLU A 61 7.34 5.90 -6.12
N LYS A 62 7.42 7.24 -6.15
CA LYS A 62 8.70 7.98 -6.20
C LYS A 62 9.56 7.77 -4.94
N ALA A 63 8.95 7.70 -3.76
CA ALA A 63 9.67 7.40 -2.52
C ALA A 63 10.27 5.99 -2.52
N SER A 64 9.56 4.97 -3.04
CA SER A 64 10.12 3.63 -3.24
C SER A 64 11.33 3.64 -4.21
N VAL A 65 11.22 4.37 -5.33
CA VAL A 65 12.35 4.53 -6.28
C VAL A 65 13.53 5.25 -5.63
N GLN A 66 13.29 6.32 -4.86
CA GLN A 66 14.34 7.08 -4.18
C GLN A 66 15.04 6.27 -3.09
N LEU A 67 14.31 5.48 -2.31
CA LEU A 67 14.88 4.62 -1.28
C LEU A 67 15.79 3.55 -1.91
N ALA A 68 15.32 2.87 -2.97
CA ALA A 68 16.16 1.94 -3.74
C ALA A 68 17.37 2.64 -4.41
N ALA A 69 17.24 3.91 -4.81
CA ALA A 69 18.31 4.67 -5.45
C ALA A 69 19.36 5.24 -4.46
N GLY A 70 19.30 4.92 -3.17
CA GLY A 70 20.23 5.45 -2.17
C GLY A 70 19.94 6.89 -1.74
N ARG A 71 18.67 7.32 -1.82
CA ARG A 71 18.23 8.69 -1.49
C ARG A 71 17.18 8.71 -0.35
N PRO A 72 17.47 8.13 0.83
CA PRO A 72 16.50 8.03 1.92
C PRO A 72 15.94 9.40 2.36
N ALA A 73 16.78 10.44 2.40
CA ALA A 73 16.37 11.81 2.75
C ALA A 73 15.31 12.42 1.80
N GLU A 74 15.37 12.08 0.51
CA GLU A 74 14.35 12.52 -0.46
C GLU A 74 13.07 11.69 -0.32
N ALA A 75 13.19 10.38 -0.12
CA ALA A 75 12.07 9.48 0.10
C ALA A 75 11.28 9.88 1.36
N GLU A 76 11.98 10.11 2.47
CA GLU A 76 11.39 10.54 3.74
C GLU A 76 10.59 11.84 3.59
N ARG A 77 11.12 12.82 2.85
CA ARG A 77 10.45 14.11 2.59
C ARG A 77 9.11 13.91 1.86
N HIS A 78 9.09 13.08 0.82
CA HIS A 78 7.85 12.77 0.09
C HIS A 78 6.87 11.96 0.94
N LEU A 79 7.35 11.00 1.72
CA LEU A 79 6.52 10.20 2.63
C LEU A 79 5.90 11.06 3.74
N ARG A 80 6.63 12.03 4.33
CA ARG A 80 6.08 12.97 5.33
C ARG A 80 4.95 13.79 4.69
N HIS A 81 5.18 14.35 3.51
CA HIS A 81 4.16 15.12 2.79
C HIS A 81 2.89 14.30 2.48
N VAL A 82 3.04 13.08 1.95
CA VAL A 82 1.87 12.23 1.65
C VAL A 82 1.14 11.78 2.91
N ARG A 83 1.86 11.46 4.01
CA ARG A 83 1.26 11.18 5.32
C ARG A 83 0.35 12.34 5.75
N ASP A 84 0.88 13.56 5.71
CA ASP A 84 0.20 14.75 6.22
C ASP A 84 -1.01 15.13 5.34
N GLU A 85 -0.90 14.99 4.02
CA GLU A 85 -2.02 15.13 3.08
C GLU A 85 -3.11 14.08 3.29
N PHE A 86 -2.74 12.79 3.48
CA PHE A 86 -3.73 11.74 3.75
C PHE A 86 -4.44 11.94 5.09
N ASP A 87 -3.72 12.32 6.14
CA ASP A 87 -4.30 12.64 7.44
C ASP A 87 -5.25 13.87 7.36
N HIS A 88 -4.92 14.88 6.54
CA HIS A 88 -5.79 16.03 6.28
C HIS A 88 -7.07 15.65 5.51
N LEU A 89 -6.94 14.87 4.42
CA LEU A 89 -8.07 14.40 3.61
C LEU A 89 -9.03 13.51 4.42
N GLU A 90 -8.48 12.65 5.28
CA GLU A 90 -9.26 11.79 6.17
C GLU A 90 -10.08 12.63 7.17
N GLN A 91 -9.45 13.59 7.85
CA GLN A 91 -10.15 14.52 8.77
C GLN A 91 -11.28 15.29 8.08
N LYS A 92 -11.04 15.79 6.87
CA LYS A 92 -12.06 16.47 6.08
C LYS A 92 -13.22 15.54 5.73
N SER A 93 -12.95 14.30 5.35
CA SER A 93 -13.99 13.33 5.00
C SER A 93 -14.92 12.97 6.17
N LEU A 94 -14.40 12.95 7.40
CA LEU A 94 -15.15 12.73 8.65
C LEU A 94 -16.04 13.91 9.05
N ALA A 95 -15.70 15.14 8.62
CA ALA A 95 -16.53 16.32 8.80
C ALA A 95 -17.59 16.47 7.69
N GLU A 96 -17.29 16.00 6.47
CA GLU A 96 -18.12 16.10 5.26
C GLU A 96 -18.87 14.79 4.92
N THR A 97 -19.08 13.90 5.90
CA THR A 97 -19.56 12.50 5.74
C THR A 97 -20.77 12.32 4.81
N THR A 98 -21.69 13.31 4.76
CA THR A 98 -22.85 13.26 3.87
C THR A 98 -22.49 13.56 2.41
N VAL A 99 -21.56 14.47 2.12
CA VAL A 99 -21.24 14.92 0.74
C VAL A 99 -20.29 13.96 0.04
N SER A 100 -19.36 13.34 0.78
CA SER A 100 -18.34 12.43 0.22
C SER A 100 -18.94 11.17 -0.43
N LEU A 101 -20.08 10.68 0.06
CA LEU A 101 -20.82 9.53 -0.48
C LEU A 101 -21.40 9.75 -1.89
N PHE A 102 -21.53 11.00 -2.34
CA PHE A 102 -22.17 11.34 -3.62
C PHE A 102 -21.19 11.85 -4.69
N SER A 103 -19.90 11.94 -4.37
CA SER A 103 -18.87 12.36 -5.32
C SER A 103 -18.38 11.19 -6.18
N ASP A 104 -17.81 11.49 -7.35
CA ASP A 104 -17.14 10.47 -8.16
C ASP A 104 -15.79 10.12 -7.52
N ASP A 105 -15.51 8.84 -7.25
CA ASP A 105 -14.30 8.42 -6.54
C ASP A 105 -13.01 8.93 -7.25
N ARG A 106 -13.03 9.02 -8.58
CA ARG A 106 -11.92 9.57 -9.39
C ARG A 106 -11.79 11.11 -9.34
N ARG A 107 -12.81 11.83 -8.88
CA ARG A 107 -12.79 13.29 -8.66
C ARG A 107 -12.40 13.66 -7.23
N LEU A 108 -12.52 12.75 -6.28
CA LEU A 108 -11.96 12.91 -4.94
C LEU A 108 -10.43 12.76 -4.98
N SER A 109 -9.75 13.59 -4.18
CA SER A 109 -8.34 13.40 -3.85
C SER A 109 -8.14 12.03 -3.23
N TYR A 110 -7.14 11.29 -3.70
CA TYR A 110 -6.80 9.99 -3.14
C TYR A 110 -6.29 10.14 -1.71
N ALA A 111 -6.92 9.45 -0.76
CA ALA A 111 -6.63 9.54 0.69
C ALA A 111 -5.86 8.33 1.24
N GLY A 112 -5.38 7.43 0.36
CA GLY A 112 -4.69 6.20 0.72
C GLY A 112 -5.61 5.08 1.19
N GLU A 113 -5.21 3.84 0.92
CA GLU A 113 -5.78 2.68 1.61
C GLU A 113 -5.28 2.60 3.06
N ASP A 114 -6.01 1.92 3.95
CA ASP A 114 -5.67 1.88 5.38
C ASP A 114 -4.29 1.25 5.63
N TYR A 115 -3.91 0.19 4.90
CA TYR A 115 -2.59 -0.41 4.99
C TYR A 115 -1.49 0.54 4.51
N GLU A 116 -1.76 1.40 3.53
CA GLU A 116 -0.80 2.40 3.05
C GLU A 116 -0.58 3.48 4.11
N LYS A 117 -1.63 3.97 4.77
CA LYS A 117 -1.52 4.94 5.88
C LYS A 117 -0.61 4.44 7.00
N VAL A 118 -0.59 3.12 7.23
CA VAL A 118 0.32 2.44 8.18
C VAL A 118 1.71 2.25 7.58
N LEU A 119 1.82 1.74 6.35
CA LEU A 119 3.11 1.46 5.70
C LEU A 119 3.91 2.71 5.32
N ILE A 120 3.26 3.86 5.11
CA ILE A 120 3.96 5.15 4.98
C ILE A 120 4.79 5.41 6.24
N ARG A 121 4.25 5.12 7.43
CA ARG A 121 4.95 5.29 8.72
C ARG A 121 6.04 4.23 8.93
N ALA A 122 5.84 3.01 8.42
CA ALA A 122 6.89 1.99 8.33
C ALA A 122 8.07 2.44 7.45
N TYR A 123 7.79 2.94 6.25
CA TYR A 123 8.80 3.44 5.32
C TYR A 123 9.48 4.71 5.82
N LEU A 124 8.77 5.59 6.54
CA LEU A 124 9.38 6.74 7.22
C LEU A 124 10.40 6.30 8.28
N ALA A 125 10.04 5.31 9.11
CA ALA A 125 10.96 4.74 10.08
C ALA A 125 12.19 4.12 9.40
N LEU A 126 12.00 3.31 8.35
CA LEU A 126 13.11 2.70 7.60
C LEU A 126 13.98 3.73 6.87
N ALA A 127 13.39 4.72 6.21
CA ALA A 127 14.13 5.76 5.50
C ALA A 127 14.94 6.64 6.46
N ASN A 128 14.38 7.00 7.62
CA ASN A 128 15.11 7.76 8.63
C ASN A 128 16.22 6.93 9.31
N LEU A 129 15.99 5.64 9.54
CA LEU A 129 16.99 4.71 10.07
C LEU A 129 18.19 4.49 9.12
N MET A 130 17.98 4.63 7.81
CA MET A 130 19.06 4.65 6.81
C MET A 130 19.76 6.02 6.67
N GLN A 131 19.49 6.94 7.59
CA GLN A 131 20.15 8.25 7.73
C GLN A 131 20.74 8.37 9.14
N ASP A 132 20.13 9.18 10.01
CA ASP A 132 20.55 9.48 11.38
C ASP A 132 19.68 8.82 12.46
N GLY A 133 18.61 8.12 12.07
CA GLY A 133 17.69 7.41 12.97
C GLY A 133 16.92 8.28 13.97
N GLY A 134 17.08 9.61 13.96
CA GLY A 134 16.65 10.50 15.04
C GLY A 134 15.13 10.54 15.26
N ASP A 135 14.34 10.35 14.20
CA ASP A 135 12.88 10.33 14.23
C ASP A 135 12.30 8.89 14.11
N ALA A 136 13.13 7.85 13.98
CA ALA A 136 12.70 6.48 13.71
C ALA A 136 11.74 5.94 14.79
N GLU A 137 12.00 6.21 16.08
CA GLU A 137 11.06 5.83 17.16
C GLU A 137 9.75 6.62 17.09
N ALA A 138 9.79 7.91 16.76
CA ALA A 138 8.59 8.74 16.65
C ALA A 138 7.67 8.26 15.51
N TYR A 139 8.25 7.81 14.39
CA TYR A 139 7.48 7.16 13.32
C TYR A 139 6.90 5.81 13.74
N CYS A 140 7.63 5.02 14.52
CA CYS A 140 7.10 3.77 15.05
C CYS A 140 5.92 3.99 16.02
N LEU A 141 5.97 5.03 16.85
CA LEU A 141 4.83 5.46 17.68
C LEU A 141 3.63 5.84 16.80
N GLN A 142 3.83 6.74 15.83
CA GLN A 142 2.79 7.14 14.87
C GLN A 142 2.19 5.95 14.11
N MET A 143 2.97 4.89 13.83
CA MET A 143 2.51 3.65 13.19
C MET A 143 1.58 2.86 14.10
N VAL A 144 1.89 2.73 15.39
CA VAL A 144 1.01 2.09 16.38
C VAL A 144 -0.27 2.91 16.56
N ASP A 145 -0.16 4.23 16.74
CA ASP A 145 -1.29 5.13 16.92
C ASP A 145 -2.24 5.12 15.72
N LYS A 146 -1.71 5.10 14.49
CA LYS A 146 -2.53 5.09 13.27
C LYS A 146 -3.31 3.78 13.12
N GLN A 147 -2.72 2.64 13.48
CA GLN A 147 -3.42 1.35 13.47
C GLN A 147 -4.56 1.35 14.48
N ALA A 148 -4.32 1.83 15.71
CA ALA A 148 -5.37 1.97 16.72
C ALA A 148 -6.48 2.93 16.25
N GLN A 149 -6.12 4.06 15.62
CA GLN A 149 -7.06 5.02 15.05
C GLN A 149 -7.95 4.37 13.96
N ILE A 150 -7.37 3.64 13.01
CA ILE A 150 -8.09 2.99 11.90
C ILE A 150 -9.11 1.98 12.43
N VAL A 151 -8.72 1.15 13.41
CA VAL A 151 -9.61 0.16 14.02
C VAL A 151 -10.71 0.83 14.86
N ALA A 152 -10.36 1.82 15.68
CA ALA A 152 -11.33 2.54 16.52
C ALA A 152 -12.36 3.31 15.69
N ALA A 153 -11.96 3.93 14.57
CA ALA A 153 -12.84 4.70 13.69
C ALA A 153 -13.86 3.84 12.92
N ALA A 154 -13.73 2.51 12.94
CA ALA A 154 -14.65 1.58 12.29
C ALA A 154 -15.56 0.82 13.26
N ALA A 155 -15.60 1.19 14.55
CA ALA A 155 -16.59 0.65 15.47
C ALA A 155 -18.00 1.16 15.10
N GLU A 156 -18.92 0.25 14.82
CA GLU A 156 -20.31 0.57 14.47
C GLU A 156 -21.21 0.66 15.72
N PRO A 157 -22.33 1.41 15.67
CA PRO A 157 -23.23 1.58 16.81
C PRO A 157 -23.89 0.29 17.31
N ASP A 158 -23.91 -0.77 16.52
CA ASP A 158 -24.41 -2.10 16.89
C ASP A 158 -23.38 -2.96 17.64
N GLY A 159 -22.17 -2.44 17.85
CA GLY A 159 -21.06 -3.12 18.51
C GLY A 159 -20.20 -3.98 17.58
N THR A 160 -20.51 -4.05 16.29
CA THR A 160 -19.63 -4.67 15.30
C THR A 160 -18.48 -3.75 14.91
N ASN A 161 -17.43 -4.31 14.32
CA ASN A 161 -16.32 -3.53 13.77
C ASN A 161 -15.64 -4.34 12.66
N PRO A 162 -15.84 -4.01 11.37
CA PRO A 162 -15.26 -4.76 10.25
C PRO A 162 -13.72 -4.75 10.23
N LYS A 163 -13.08 -3.84 10.98
CA LYS A 163 -11.62 -3.69 11.06
C LYS A 163 -10.99 -4.26 12.33
N ALA A 164 -11.79 -4.83 13.25
CA ALA A 164 -11.27 -5.39 14.52
C ALA A 164 -10.23 -6.51 14.35
N HIS A 165 -10.22 -7.17 13.18
CA HIS A 165 -9.28 -8.24 12.84
C HIS A 165 -8.19 -7.83 11.86
N TYR A 166 -7.97 -6.51 11.64
CA TYR A 166 -6.84 -6.03 10.86
C TYR A 166 -5.53 -6.51 11.50
N GLN A 167 -4.68 -7.18 10.71
CA GLN A 167 -3.35 -7.59 11.12
C GLN A 167 -2.52 -6.36 11.53
N GLN A 168 -1.90 -6.42 12.71
CA GLN A 168 -1.07 -5.33 13.22
C GLN A 168 0.39 -5.50 12.77
N VAL A 169 0.98 -4.43 12.29
CA VAL A 169 2.33 -4.33 11.75
C VAL A 169 3.35 -4.41 12.89
N ALA A 170 3.88 -5.62 13.11
CA ALA A 170 4.87 -5.91 14.15
C ALA A 170 6.23 -5.21 13.94
N LEU A 171 6.49 -4.62 12.76
CA LEU A 171 7.70 -3.84 12.50
C LEU A 171 7.87 -2.66 13.47
N ALA A 172 6.77 -1.99 13.87
CA ALA A 172 6.83 -0.87 14.81
C ALA A 172 7.41 -1.26 16.18
N PRO A 173 6.83 -2.23 16.94
CA PRO A 173 7.44 -2.67 18.19
C PRO A 173 8.79 -3.35 17.97
N TYR A 174 9.04 -4.03 16.83
CA TYR A 174 10.35 -4.62 16.54
C TYR A 174 11.47 -3.58 16.47
N LEU A 175 11.26 -2.47 15.75
CA LEU A 175 12.20 -1.35 15.64
C LEU A 175 12.38 -0.64 16.98
N ARG A 176 11.29 -0.35 17.71
CA ARG A 176 11.38 0.26 19.04
C ARG A 176 12.14 -0.60 20.03
N ALA A 177 11.94 -1.92 20.00
CA ALA A 177 12.73 -2.85 20.78
C ALA A 177 14.22 -2.76 20.41
N ALA A 178 14.58 -2.77 19.13
CA ALA A 178 15.98 -2.69 18.68
C ALA A 178 16.68 -1.39 19.11
N LEU A 179 16.02 -0.24 18.90
CA LEU A 179 16.54 1.08 19.30
C LEU A 179 16.70 1.20 20.83
N ARG A 180 15.77 0.63 21.60
CA ARG A 180 15.84 0.65 23.08
C ARG A 180 16.89 -0.34 23.62
N GLU A 181 17.03 -1.52 23.01
CA GLU A 181 17.99 -2.57 23.40
C GLU A 181 19.45 -2.05 23.34
N GLU A 182 19.78 -1.18 22.37
CA GLU A 182 21.09 -0.52 22.24
C GLU A 182 21.38 0.57 23.29
N THR A 183 20.36 1.09 23.98
CA THR A 183 20.61 2.05 25.07
C THR A 183 21.24 1.38 26.31
N HIS A 184 21.30 0.04 26.33
CA HIS A 184 21.72 -0.81 27.47
C HIS A 184 20.96 -0.50 28.77
N ARG A 185 19.73 0.01 28.64
CA ARG A 185 18.84 0.43 29.73
C ARG A 185 17.43 -0.10 29.48
N ASP A 186 16.62 -0.12 30.54
CA ASP A 186 15.18 -0.31 30.47
C ASP A 186 14.75 -1.56 29.67
N PHE A 187 15.41 -2.71 29.92
CA PHE A 187 15.11 -3.98 29.26
C PHE A 187 13.66 -4.47 29.47
N ASP A 188 12.96 -3.98 30.49
CA ASP A 188 11.53 -4.21 30.68
C ASP A 188 10.68 -3.60 29.54
N ASP A 189 11.07 -2.44 29.02
CA ASP A 189 10.44 -1.82 27.85
C ASP A 189 10.79 -2.61 26.57
N VAL A 190 12.04 -3.05 26.43
CA VAL A 190 12.46 -3.94 25.32
C VAL A 190 11.61 -5.22 25.32
N ALA A 191 11.47 -5.87 26.47
CA ALA A 191 10.68 -7.09 26.62
C ALA A 191 9.19 -6.88 26.30
N ARG A 192 8.62 -5.74 26.71
CA ARG A 192 7.24 -5.35 26.36
C ARG A 192 7.05 -5.21 24.84
N TYR A 193 7.99 -4.57 24.15
CA TYR A 193 7.92 -4.46 22.68
C TYR A 193 8.16 -5.80 21.98
N ARG A 194 9.07 -6.67 22.48
CA ARG A 194 9.20 -8.04 21.95
C ARG A 194 7.95 -8.89 22.18
N GLU A 195 7.22 -8.68 23.28
CA GLU A 195 5.95 -9.34 23.55
C GLU A 195 4.85 -8.87 22.59
N MET A 196 4.78 -7.57 22.27
CA MET A 196 3.92 -7.05 21.20
C MET A 196 4.25 -7.69 19.85
N VAL A 197 5.53 -7.86 19.49
CA VAL A 197 5.93 -8.56 18.25
C VAL A 197 5.38 -9.99 18.21
N VAL A 198 5.57 -10.77 19.28
CA VAL A 198 5.06 -12.16 19.36
C VAL A 198 3.54 -12.20 19.32
N SER A 199 2.85 -11.22 19.92
CA SER A 199 1.40 -11.13 19.89
C SER A 199 0.84 -10.74 18.52
N TRP A 200 1.53 -9.88 17.75
CA TRP A 200 1.02 -9.33 16.49
C TRP A 200 1.43 -10.15 15.27
N GLN A 201 2.57 -10.84 15.35
CA GLN A 201 3.08 -11.75 14.33
C GLN A 201 3.60 -13.04 14.99
N PRO A 202 2.70 -13.94 15.45
CA PRO A 202 3.10 -15.17 16.14
C PRO A 202 3.93 -16.13 15.28
N ASP A 203 3.77 -16.06 13.95
CA ASP A 203 4.54 -16.86 12.99
C ASP A 203 5.95 -16.29 12.72
N PHE A 204 6.34 -15.17 13.34
CA PHE A 204 7.69 -14.61 13.24
C PHE A 204 8.68 -15.46 14.04
N ALA A 205 9.34 -16.41 13.35
CA ALA A 205 10.20 -17.42 13.97
C ALA A 205 11.24 -16.92 15.00
N PRO A 206 11.93 -15.77 14.82
CA PRO A 206 12.85 -15.24 15.83
C PRO A 206 12.17 -14.69 17.10
N GLY A 207 10.87 -14.38 17.07
CA GLY A 207 10.17 -13.58 18.08
C GLY A 207 10.23 -14.15 19.50
N ALA A 208 10.04 -15.45 19.67
CA ALA A 208 10.13 -16.10 20.98
C ALA A 208 11.56 -16.06 21.56
N GLY A 209 12.58 -16.20 20.71
CA GLY A 209 13.99 -16.09 21.10
C GLY A 209 14.38 -14.65 21.43
N ASP A 210 13.92 -13.68 20.63
CA ASP A 210 14.10 -12.25 20.91
C ASP A 210 13.47 -11.83 22.25
N LEU A 211 12.24 -12.30 22.52
CA LEU A 211 11.56 -12.06 23.79
C LEU A 211 12.32 -12.71 24.96
N HIS A 212 12.81 -13.94 24.82
CA HIS A 212 13.60 -14.59 25.87
C HIS A 212 14.92 -13.85 26.15
N ARG A 213 15.65 -13.40 25.11
CA ARG A 213 16.88 -12.60 25.27
C ARG A 213 16.60 -11.28 25.98
N SER A 214 15.54 -10.56 25.60
CA SER A 214 15.20 -9.28 26.24
C SER A 214 14.95 -9.42 27.75
N LYS A 215 14.36 -10.55 28.18
CA LYS A 215 14.13 -10.88 29.61
C LYS A 215 15.40 -11.33 30.36
N THR A 216 16.48 -11.68 29.65
CA THR A 216 17.78 -12.03 30.25
C THR A 216 18.83 -10.91 30.13
N GLY A 217 18.45 -9.75 29.59
CA GLY A 217 19.11 -8.47 29.85
C GLY A 217 20.42 -8.20 29.09
N ARG A 218 20.58 -8.68 27.86
CA ARG A 218 21.81 -8.43 27.07
C ARG A 218 21.51 -8.12 25.60
N HIS A 219 22.07 -6.99 25.14
CA HIS A 219 22.11 -6.57 23.75
C HIS A 219 23.10 -7.41 22.93
N SER A 220 24.38 -7.34 23.28
CA SER A 220 25.49 -8.06 22.64
C SER A 220 26.56 -8.46 23.65
N ALA A 221 27.57 -9.20 23.21
CA ALA A 221 28.77 -9.41 24.00
C ALA A 221 29.73 -8.20 23.98
N PRO A 222 30.59 -8.06 25.01
CA PRO A 222 31.71 -7.12 24.95
C PRO A 222 32.59 -7.43 23.74
N GLY A 223 32.91 -6.42 22.94
CA GLY A 223 33.58 -6.56 21.65
C GLY A 223 32.65 -6.86 20.47
N ASN A 224 31.32 -6.89 20.66
CA ASN A 224 30.33 -7.18 19.63
C ASN A 224 29.26 -6.08 19.51
N GLY A 225 28.81 -5.82 18.28
CA GLY A 225 27.60 -5.07 17.98
C GLY A 225 26.47 -5.96 17.46
N VAL A 226 25.33 -5.37 17.10
CA VAL A 226 24.18 -6.08 16.53
C VAL A 226 23.81 -5.50 15.17
N VAL A 227 23.76 -6.36 14.15
CA VAL A 227 23.28 -6.01 12.82
C VAL A 227 21.81 -6.38 12.70
N TYR A 228 20.98 -5.39 12.35
CA TYR A 228 19.58 -5.57 12.00
C TYR A 228 19.40 -5.35 10.49
N ILE A 229 19.15 -6.44 9.79
CA ILE A 229 18.83 -6.45 8.35
C ILE A 229 17.32 -6.32 8.20
N PHE A 230 16.88 -5.36 7.39
CA PHE A 230 15.53 -5.24 6.85
C PHE A 230 15.56 -5.60 5.37
N ALA A 231 14.68 -6.48 4.95
CA ALA A 231 14.57 -6.89 3.55
C ALA A 231 13.13 -6.65 3.04
N LEU A 232 13.02 -5.88 1.96
CA LEU A 232 11.80 -5.75 1.17
C LEU A 232 11.81 -6.89 0.16
N VAL A 233 10.94 -7.89 0.33
CA VAL A 233 11.01 -9.16 -0.40
C VAL A 233 9.73 -9.41 -1.18
N GLY A 234 9.88 -9.76 -2.46
CA GLY A 234 8.80 -9.99 -3.41
C GLY A 234 8.12 -8.70 -3.91
N ARG A 235 7.24 -8.83 -4.90
CA ARG A 235 6.34 -7.77 -5.37
C ARG A 235 5.06 -7.80 -4.55
N GLY A 236 4.63 -6.63 -4.09
CA GLY A 236 3.44 -6.46 -3.29
C GLY A 236 2.12 -6.69 -4.06
N PRO A 237 0.99 -6.31 -3.45
CA PRO A 237 -0.32 -6.56 -4.00
C PRO A 237 -0.55 -5.85 -5.34
N LEU A 238 -1.42 -6.42 -6.17
CA LEU A 238 -1.97 -5.78 -7.35
C LEU A 238 -3.41 -5.35 -7.05
N LYS A 239 -3.72 -4.06 -7.27
CA LYS A 239 -5.10 -3.55 -7.26
C LYS A 239 -5.61 -3.47 -8.69
N ASP A 240 -6.75 -4.10 -8.94
CA ASP A 240 -7.41 -4.06 -10.24
C ASP A 240 -8.94 -3.97 -10.09
N GLU A 241 -9.63 -3.73 -11.21
CA GLU A 241 -11.08 -3.62 -11.31
C GLU A 241 -11.73 -5.00 -11.56
N VAL A 242 -12.76 -5.33 -10.78
CA VAL A 242 -13.60 -6.52 -11.01
C VAL A 242 -15.08 -6.16 -11.10
N GLU A 243 -15.83 -7.00 -11.82
CA GLU A 243 -17.29 -6.96 -11.81
C GLU A 243 -17.84 -7.75 -10.62
N GLU A 244 -18.74 -7.13 -9.85
CA GLU A 244 -19.38 -7.72 -8.68
C GLU A 244 -20.91 -7.59 -8.74
N LEU A 245 -21.60 -8.65 -8.34
CA LEU A 245 -23.03 -8.62 -8.01
C LEU A 245 -23.19 -8.20 -6.55
N PRO A 246 -23.96 -7.14 -6.24
CA PRO A 246 -24.07 -6.63 -4.87
C PRO A 246 -24.64 -7.64 -3.86
N SER A 247 -23.99 -7.72 -2.70
CA SER A 247 -24.47 -8.50 -1.56
C SER A 247 -25.69 -7.87 -0.90
N THR A 248 -26.48 -8.67 -0.18
CA THR A 248 -27.61 -8.17 0.65
C THR A 248 -27.16 -7.12 1.67
N ALA A 249 -25.96 -7.28 2.25
CA ALA A 249 -25.40 -6.31 3.19
C ALA A 249 -25.10 -4.97 2.50
N ALA A 250 -24.46 -5.00 1.33
CA ALA A 250 -24.16 -3.80 0.56
C ALA A 250 -25.44 -3.06 0.09
N LEU A 251 -26.49 -3.81 -0.27
CA LEU A 251 -27.82 -3.24 -0.59
C LEU A 251 -28.42 -2.48 0.60
N VAL A 252 -28.35 -3.04 1.81
CA VAL A 252 -28.85 -2.40 3.04
C VAL A 252 -28.08 -1.10 3.32
N ILE A 253 -26.75 -1.14 3.26
CA ILE A 253 -25.89 0.04 3.46
C ILE A 253 -26.18 1.12 2.42
N ALA A 254 -26.27 0.76 1.13
CA ALA A 254 -26.56 1.69 0.05
C ALA A 254 -27.95 2.33 0.18
N ASN A 255 -28.96 1.56 0.57
CA ASN A 255 -30.31 2.08 0.79
C ASN A 255 -30.38 3.03 2.01
N ALA A 256 -29.64 2.73 3.10
CA ALA A 256 -29.53 3.64 4.23
C ALA A 256 -28.88 4.99 3.82
N ALA A 257 -27.78 4.94 3.06
CA ALA A 257 -27.10 6.13 2.55
C ALA A 257 -27.98 6.97 1.60
N LEU A 258 -28.73 6.35 0.70
CA LEU A 258 -29.64 7.06 -0.21
C LEU A 258 -30.81 7.75 0.53
N ASN A 259 -31.35 7.12 1.57
CA ASN A 259 -32.40 7.74 2.39
C ASN A 259 -31.90 9.02 3.07
N ILE A 260 -30.65 9.03 3.57
CA ILE A 260 -29.99 10.24 4.10
C ILE A 260 -29.81 11.30 3.00
N ALA A 261 -29.56 10.88 1.75
CA ALA A 261 -29.46 11.74 0.57
C ALA A 261 -30.79 12.40 0.13
N GLY A 262 -31.93 11.98 0.70
CA GLY A 262 -33.26 12.33 0.19
C GLY A 262 -33.69 11.56 -1.07
N GLN A 263 -32.94 10.52 -1.47
CA GLN A 263 -33.37 9.57 -2.51
C GLN A 263 -34.10 8.38 -1.88
N LYS A 264 -35.25 7.98 -2.44
CA LYS A 264 -36.15 7.04 -1.76
C LYS A 264 -35.87 5.55 -1.99
N THR A 265 -35.19 5.18 -3.07
CA THR A 265 -35.00 3.79 -3.51
C THR A 265 -33.79 3.63 -4.40
N LEU A 266 -33.05 2.53 -4.25
CA LEU A 266 -32.13 2.06 -5.29
C LEU A 266 -32.89 1.75 -6.59
N PRO A 267 -32.33 2.07 -7.78
CA PRO A 267 -32.82 1.57 -9.05
C PRO A 267 -32.61 0.04 -9.15
N PRO A 268 -33.36 -0.66 -10.03
CA PRO A 268 -33.14 -2.09 -10.25
C PRO A 268 -31.72 -2.35 -10.78
N ILE A 269 -31.00 -3.29 -10.16
CA ILE A 269 -29.66 -3.69 -10.59
C ILE A 269 -29.80 -4.56 -11.84
N VAL A 270 -29.55 -3.96 -13.00
CA VAL A 270 -29.66 -4.59 -14.34
C VAL A 270 -28.31 -5.04 -14.92
N ALA A 271 -27.25 -5.04 -14.10
CA ALA A 271 -25.87 -4.63 -14.41
C ALA A 271 -24.95 -4.99 -13.22
N PRO A 272 -23.92 -5.87 -13.27
CA PRO A 272 -22.86 -5.84 -12.26
C PRO A 272 -22.30 -4.42 -12.05
N ILE A 273 -21.70 -4.21 -10.88
CA ILE A 273 -20.97 -2.98 -10.57
C ILE A 273 -19.47 -3.23 -10.65
N LYS A 274 -18.71 -2.16 -10.89
CA LYS A 274 -17.26 -2.22 -10.93
C LYS A 274 -16.65 -1.79 -9.60
N VAL A 275 -15.84 -2.64 -8.99
CA VAL A 275 -15.21 -2.41 -7.68
C VAL A 275 -13.72 -2.75 -7.72
N PRO A 276 -12.88 -2.09 -6.89
CA PRO A 276 -11.49 -2.48 -6.74
C PRO A 276 -11.36 -3.79 -5.95
N GLN A 277 -10.43 -4.64 -6.38
CA GLN A 277 -10.04 -5.88 -5.70
C GLN A 277 -8.51 -5.95 -5.59
N MET A 278 -8.03 -6.44 -4.45
CA MET A 278 -6.60 -6.74 -4.24
C MET A 278 -6.29 -8.20 -4.59
N PHE A 279 -5.12 -8.41 -5.18
CA PHE A 279 -4.60 -9.71 -5.60
C PHE A 279 -3.14 -9.88 -5.17
N ALA A 280 -2.75 -11.11 -4.83
CA ALA A 280 -1.35 -11.44 -4.60
C ALA A 280 -0.60 -11.61 -5.93
N MET A 281 0.61 -11.06 -6.01
CA MET A 281 1.49 -11.27 -7.16
C MET A 281 2.26 -12.60 -7.03
N PRO A 282 2.53 -13.31 -8.14
CA PRO A 282 3.33 -14.53 -8.09
C PRO A 282 4.81 -14.21 -7.83
N ASN A 283 5.28 -14.51 -6.61
CA ASN A 283 6.66 -14.27 -6.19
C ASN A 283 7.54 -15.51 -6.34
N GLN A 284 8.71 -15.31 -6.97
CA GLN A 284 9.70 -16.37 -7.23
C GLN A 284 10.63 -16.65 -6.04
N ILE A 285 10.73 -15.68 -5.13
CA ILE A 285 11.56 -15.77 -3.93
C ILE A 285 10.68 -15.66 -2.69
N SER A 286 11.14 -16.24 -1.59
CA SER A 286 10.44 -16.29 -0.30
C SER A 286 11.21 -15.60 0.82
N GLN A 287 12.55 -15.67 0.80
CA GLN A 287 13.46 -15.23 1.87
C GLN A 287 14.83 -14.88 1.28
N LEU A 288 15.69 -14.22 2.06
CA LEU A 288 17.11 -14.06 1.75
C LEU A 288 17.94 -14.89 2.74
N ALA A 289 18.83 -15.75 2.23
CA ALA A 289 19.94 -16.28 3.01
C ALA A 289 21.02 -15.21 3.14
N VAL A 290 21.56 -15.05 4.35
CA VAL A 290 22.58 -14.06 4.66
C VAL A 290 23.88 -14.76 5.02
N HIS A 291 24.96 -14.29 4.42
CA HIS A 291 26.32 -14.72 4.72
C HIS A 291 27.14 -13.53 5.22
N ILE A 292 28.06 -13.77 6.14
CA ILE A 292 29.00 -12.78 6.67
C ILE A 292 30.41 -13.30 6.38
N ASN A 293 31.20 -12.51 5.66
CA ASN A 293 32.55 -12.88 5.21
C ASN A 293 32.57 -14.28 4.55
N GLY A 294 31.56 -14.57 3.71
CA GLY A 294 31.36 -15.85 3.04
C GLY A 294 30.82 -17.01 3.89
N GLN A 295 30.55 -16.83 5.19
CA GLN A 295 29.98 -17.87 6.07
C GLN A 295 28.47 -17.67 6.26
N PRO A 296 27.62 -18.71 6.12
CA PRO A 296 26.18 -18.58 6.31
C PRO A 296 25.84 -18.32 7.79
N VAL A 297 25.02 -17.29 8.05
CA VAL A 297 24.63 -16.89 9.43
C VAL A 297 23.13 -17.01 9.71
N GLY A 298 22.28 -17.01 8.69
CA GLY A 298 20.83 -17.10 8.88
C GLY A 298 20.01 -16.80 7.62
N GLN A 299 18.70 -16.70 7.80
CA GLN A 299 17.73 -16.34 6.77
C GLN A 299 16.78 -15.26 7.30
N THR A 300 16.33 -14.36 6.44
CA THR A 300 15.34 -13.33 6.82
C THR A 300 13.96 -13.94 7.10
N ALA A 301 13.26 -13.41 8.09
CA ALA A 301 11.94 -13.87 8.51
C ALA A 301 10.90 -12.74 8.44
N THR A 302 9.70 -13.05 7.95
CA THR A 302 8.61 -12.06 7.74
C THR A 302 8.09 -11.46 9.04
N ILE A 303 8.34 -10.16 9.24
CA ILE A 303 7.79 -9.36 10.33
C ILE A 303 6.49 -8.64 9.91
N THR A 304 6.23 -8.49 8.61
CA THR A 304 5.00 -7.90 8.07
C THR A 304 4.68 -8.49 6.70
N ASP A 305 3.48 -9.06 6.57
CA ASP A 305 2.93 -9.54 5.30
C ASP A 305 2.07 -8.42 4.69
N VAL A 306 2.61 -7.75 3.67
CA VAL A 306 2.01 -6.54 3.08
C VAL A 306 0.86 -6.92 2.14
N THR A 307 1.06 -7.96 1.33
CA THR A 307 0.05 -8.46 0.41
C THR A 307 -1.17 -8.99 1.16
N ARG A 308 -0.97 -9.80 2.21
CA ARG A 308 -2.08 -10.28 3.05
C ARG A 308 -2.82 -9.14 3.71
N MET A 309 -2.10 -8.18 4.31
CA MET A 309 -2.72 -7.01 4.93
C MET A 309 -3.60 -6.23 3.93
N ALA A 310 -3.14 -6.00 2.69
CA ALA A 310 -3.95 -5.32 1.68
C ALA A 310 -5.19 -6.13 1.25
N ILE A 311 -5.06 -7.47 1.11
CA ILE A 311 -6.17 -8.36 0.75
C ILE A 311 -7.22 -8.43 1.86
N ASP A 312 -6.80 -8.64 3.12
CA ASP A 312 -7.69 -8.77 4.28
C ASP A 312 -8.47 -7.47 4.52
N GLN A 313 -7.83 -6.31 4.36
CA GLN A 313 -8.50 -5.01 4.44
C GLN A 313 -9.47 -4.74 3.28
N CYS A 314 -9.09 -5.12 2.05
CA CYS A 314 -9.96 -5.02 0.88
C CYS A 314 -11.23 -5.89 1.06
N ALA A 315 -11.08 -7.10 1.58
CA ALA A 315 -12.18 -8.00 1.90
C ALA A 315 -13.11 -7.43 3.00
N ALA A 316 -12.53 -6.89 4.08
CA ALA A 316 -13.29 -6.27 5.17
C ALA A 316 -14.13 -5.05 4.72
N ASN A 317 -13.57 -4.21 3.84
CA ASN A 317 -14.25 -3.00 3.34
C ASN A 317 -15.23 -3.28 2.17
N ARG A 318 -15.27 -4.50 1.63
CA ARG A 318 -15.98 -4.88 0.39
C ARG A 318 -17.43 -4.41 0.36
N ASN A 319 -18.21 -4.66 1.42
CA ASN A 319 -19.63 -4.28 1.47
C ASN A 319 -19.83 -2.76 1.38
N HIS A 320 -18.98 -1.95 2.02
CA HIS A 320 -19.06 -0.48 1.93
C HIS A 320 -18.62 0.04 0.57
N VAL A 321 -17.63 -0.60 -0.06
CA VAL A 321 -17.15 -0.26 -1.41
C VAL A 321 -18.24 -0.54 -2.46
N VAL A 322 -18.85 -1.73 -2.42
CA VAL A 322 -20.01 -2.11 -3.24
C VAL A 322 -21.18 -1.16 -2.99
N ALA A 323 -21.47 -0.82 -1.74
CA ALA A 323 -22.55 0.10 -1.39
C ALA A 323 -22.31 1.53 -1.94
N ARG A 324 -21.08 2.06 -1.81
CA ARG A 324 -20.71 3.36 -2.39
C ARG A 324 -20.84 3.38 -3.91
N ALA A 325 -20.42 2.31 -4.60
CA ALA A 325 -20.60 2.19 -6.04
C ALA A 325 -22.09 2.18 -6.44
N LEU A 326 -22.95 1.49 -5.67
CA LEU A 326 -24.41 1.54 -5.86
C LEU A 326 -25.02 2.93 -5.64
N VAL A 327 -24.63 3.63 -4.56
CA VAL A 327 -25.06 5.01 -4.29
C VAL A 327 -24.64 5.93 -5.44
N ARG A 328 -23.39 5.83 -5.89
CA ARG A 328 -22.84 6.59 -7.03
C ARG A 328 -23.63 6.33 -8.32
N ARG A 329 -23.96 5.07 -8.64
CA ARG A 329 -24.79 4.71 -9.81
C ARG A 329 -26.19 5.31 -9.70
N ALA A 330 -26.87 5.16 -8.55
CA ALA A 330 -28.20 5.70 -8.32
C ALA A 330 -28.26 7.24 -8.44
N VAL A 331 -27.28 7.94 -7.88
CA VAL A 331 -27.14 9.40 -8.04
C VAL A 331 -26.92 9.78 -9.49
N LYS A 332 -26.06 9.07 -10.23
CA LYS A 332 -25.82 9.29 -11.67
C LYS A 332 -27.07 9.05 -12.52
N GLU A 333 -27.90 8.06 -12.21
CA GLU A 333 -29.17 7.83 -12.91
C GLU A 333 -30.23 8.90 -12.59
N SER A 334 -30.26 9.39 -11.35
CA SER A 334 -31.22 10.41 -10.90
C SER A 334 -31.10 11.75 -11.65
N THR A 335 -29.89 12.14 -12.06
CA THR A 335 -29.66 13.37 -12.85
C THR A 335 -30.16 13.22 -14.29
N ILE A 336 -30.03 12.03 -14.89
CA ILE A 336 -30.58 11.72 -16.22
C ILE A 336 -32.11 11.76 -16.18
N LEU A 337 -32.73 11.20 -15.13
CA LEU A 337 -34.19 11.25 -14.96
C LEU A 337 -34.70 12.68 -14.73
N ALA A 338 -33.96 13.51 -14.00
CA ALA A 338 -34.26 14.93 -13.84
C ALA A 338 -34.17 15.69 -15.17
N ALA A 339 -33.13 15.42 -15.98
CA ALA A 339 -33.01 15.98 -17.32
C ALA A 339 -34.20 15.59 -18.22
N LYS A 340 -34.58 14.31 -18.28
CA LYS A 340 -35.74 13.81 -19.07
C LYS A 340 -37.05 14.49 -18.68
N ARG A 341 -37.23 14.86 -17.40
CA ARG A 341 -38.40 15.61 -16.91
C ARG A 341 -38.38 17.08 -17.30
N LEU A 342 -37.21 17.70 -17.39
CA LEU A 342 -37.04 19.10 -17.78
C LEU A 342 -37.11 19.30 -19.30
N THR A 343 -36.71 18.31 -20.11
CA THR A 343 -36.77 18.38 -21.59
C THR A 343 -38.15 18.07 -22.16
N GLY A 344 -39.09 17.54 -21.38
CA GLY A 344 -40.46 17.25 -21.82
C GLY A 344 -40.57 16.19 -22.93
N SER A 345 -39.55 15.37 -23.09
CA SER A 345 -39.41 14.42 -24.21
C SER A 345 -40.55 13.39 -24.19
N ARG A 346 -41.36 13.35 -25.26
CA ARG A 346 -42.45 12.36 -25.43
C ARG A 346 -41.89 10.94 -25.53
N GLU A 347 -42.58 9.99 -24.91
CA GLU A 347 -42.28 8.55 -25.07
C GLU A 347 -42.28 8.17 -26.56
N GLY A 348 -41.27 7.39 -26.97
CA GLY A 348 -41.07 6.99 -28.36
C GLY A 348 -40.43 8.04 -29.29
N SER A 349 -40.03 9.23 -28.81
CA SER A 349 -39.24 10.15 -29.63
C SER A 349 -37.79 9.68 -29.80
N LEU A 350 -37.14 10.09 -30.90
CA LEU A 350 -35.71 9.81 -31.12
C LEU A 350 -34.83 10.36 -29.99
N GLU A 351 -35.22 11.47 -29.37
CA GLU A 351 -34.55 12.04 -28.20
C GLU A 351 -34.70 11.14 -26.97
N ALA A 352 -35.92 10.62 -26.70
CA ALA A 352 -36.15 9.71 -25.57
C ALA A 352 -35.34 8.42 -25.71
N VAL A 353 -35.30 7.84 -26.92
CA VAL A 353 -34.46 6.68 -27.23
C VAL A 353 -32.97 7.02 -27.11
N ALA A 354 -32.53 8.19 -27.58
CA ALA A 354 -31.14 8.63 -27.41
C ALA A 354 -30.76 8.83 -25.93
N PHE A 355 -31.66 9.34 -25.08
CA PHE A 355 -31.45 9.45 -23.63
C PHE A 355 -31.39 8.08 -22.94
N GLU A 356 -32.21 7.11 -23.35
CA GLU A 356 -32.19 5.75 -22.80
C GLU A 356 -30.92 4.99 -23.22
N LEU A 357 -30.51 5.12 -24.50
CA LEU A 357 -29.23 4.61 -24.98
C LEU A 357 -28.05 5.31 -24.28
N ALA A 358 -28.12 6.62 -24.03
CA ALA A 358 -27.09 7.34 -23.28
C ALA A 358 -27.00 6.86 -21.82
N GLY A 359 -28.13 6.55 -21.17
CA GLY A 359 -28.16 5.95 -19.85
C GLY A 359 -27.49 4.58 -19.80
N LEU A 360 -27.80 3.71 -20.77
CA LEU A 360 -27.16 2.40 -20.90
C LEU A 360 -25.65 2.52 -21.18
N VAL A 361 -25.23 3.41 -22.09
CA VAL A 361 -23.82 3.69 -22.37
C VAL A 361 -23.10 4.24 -21.13
N TRP A 362 -23.76 5.09 -20.34
CA TRP A 362 -23.17 5.68 -19.13
C TRP A 362 -22.89 4.66 -18.03
N GLN A 363 -23.73 3.62 -17.88
CA GLN A 363 -23.48 2.51 -16.94
C GLN A 363 -22.15 1.78 -17.21
N PHE A 364 -21.67 1.76 -18.46
CA PHE A 364 -20.36 1.20 -18.83
C PHE A 364 -19.17 2.15 -18.61
N THR A 365 -19.41 3.43 -18.28
CA THR A 365 -18.35 4.42 -18.02
C THR A 365 -17.91 4.49 -16.56
N GLU A 366 -18.56 3.72 -15.67
CA GLU A 366 -18.19 3.64 -14.27
C GLU A 366 -16.95 2.77 -14.08
N SER A 367 -15.86 3.36 -13.61
CA SER A 367 -14.68 2.63 -13.14
C SER A 367 -14.57 2.66 -11.62
N ALA A 368 -13.92 1.62 -11.09
CA ALA A 368 -13.35 1.55 -9.76
C ALA A 368 -12.16 2.53 -9.61
N ASP A 369 -11.85 2.90 -8.37
CA ASP A 369 -10.60 3.59 -8.07
C ASP A 369 -9.45 2.58 -7.90
N THR A 370 -8.67 2.39 -8.96
CA THR A 370 -7.46 1.52 -8.97
C THR A 370 -6.18 2.27 -8.58
N ARG A 371 -6.26 3.47 -7.97
CA ARG A 371 -5.08 4.12 -7.34
C ARG A 371 -4.62 3.32 -6.12
N TYR A 372 -3.31 3.07 -6.05
CA TYR A 372 -2.61 2.42 -4.93
C TYR A 372 -1.08 2.51 -5.09
N TRP A 373 -0.36 2.35 -3.98
CA TRP A 373 1.11 2.25 -3.93
C TRP A 373 1.58 0.86 -4.38
N GLY A 374 2.06 0.73 -5.61
CA GLY A 374 2.37 -0.56 -6.24
C GLY A 374 3.84 -0.97 -6.28
N LEU A 375 4.74 -0.15 -5.75
CA LEU A 375 6.14 -0.48 -5.45
C LEU A 375 6.37 -0.82 -3.97
N LEU A 376 5.32 -1.31 -3.29
CA LEU A 376 5.44 -2.03 -2.02
C LEU A 376 5.92 -3.48 -2.26
N PRO A 377 6.62 -4.11 -1.30
CA PRO A 377 6.99 -5.52 -1.38
C PRO A 377 5.83 -6.45 -1.02
N ASP A 378 6.02 -7.75 -1.23
CA ASP A 378 5.11 -8.80 -0.73
C ASP A 378 5.19 -8.88 0.80
N THR A 379 6.42 -8.85 1.31
CA THR A 379 6.74 -8.95 2.73
C THR A 379 7.85 -7.99 3.12
N ILE A 380 7.77 -7.46 4.33
CA ILE A 380 8.93 -6.89 5.02
C ILE A 380 9.46 -7.98 5.96
N GLN A 381 10.75 -8.28 5.83
CA GLN A 381 11.43 -9.32 6.58
C GLN A 381 12.59 -8.74 7.37
N VAL A 382 12.97 -9.42 8.44
CA VAL A 382 14.12 -9.03 9.27
C VAL A 382 15.03 -10.21 9.60
N LEU A 383 16.30 -9.91 9.83
CA LEU A 383 17.26 -10.79 10.48
C LEU A 383 18.11 -9.97 11.46
N ARG A 384 18.27 -10.50 12.68
CA ARG A 384 19.16 -9.95 13.72
C ARG A 384 20.39 -10.86 13.82
N ILE A 385 21.58 -10.27 13.75
CA ILE A 385 22.86 -10.99 13.85
C ILE A 385 23.71 -10.25 14.89
N GLU A 386 24.33 -10.98 15.83
CA GLU A 386 25.38 -10.40 16.67
C GLU A 386 26.75 -10.67 16.01
N LEU A 387 27.57 -9.64 15.85
CA LEU A 387 28.89 -9.73 15.20
C LEU A 387 29.97 -9.04 16.03
N PRO A 388 31.24 -9.49 15.94
CA PRO A 388 32.38 -8.73 16.44
C PRO A 388 32.42 -7.30 15.90
N ALA A 389 33.04 -6.39 16.65
CA ALA A 389 33.32 -5.05 16.17
C ALA A 389 34.41 -5.09 15.08
N GLY A 390 34.20 -4.34 13.98
CA GLY A 390 35.08 -4.33 12.81
C GLY A 390 34.33 -4.22 11.48
N GLU A 391 35.04 -4.38 10.38
CA GLU A 391 34.46 -4.43 9.03
C GLU A 391 33.98 -5.84 8.68
N HIS A 392 32.77 -5.92 8.13
CA HIS A 392 32.14 -7.17 7.70
C HIS A 392 31.53 -7.02 6.31
N GLN A 393 31.83 -7.95 5.41
CA GLN A 393 31.10 -8.11 4.16
C GLN A 393 29.84 -8.93 4.43
N ILE A 394 28.68 -8.37 4.09
CA ILE A 394 27.38 -9.06 4.11
C ILE A 394 26.98 -9.41 2.69
N ASP A 395 26.65 -10.67 2.45
CA ASP A 395 26.15 -11.18 1.17
C ASP A 395 24.71 -11.70 1.32
N PHE A 396 23.83 -11.26 0.42
CA PHE A 396 22.41 -11.61 0.36
C PHE A 396 22.14 -12.54 -0.82
N GLN A 397 21.64 -13.75 -0.57
CA GLN A 397 21.27 -14.70 -1.61
C GLN A 397 19.76 -15.00 -1.53
N PRO A 398 18.94 -14.61 -2.54
CA PRO A 398 17.52 -14.92 -2.49
C PRO A 398 17.25 -16.42 -2.66
N LEU A 399 16.21 -16.90 -1.95
CA LEU A 399 15.77 -18.28 -1.90
C LEU A 399 14.32 -18.42 -2.39
N ASP A 400 13.98 -19.52 -3.07
CA ASP A 400 12.58 -19.88 -3.35
C ASP A 400 11.86 -20.44 -2.09
N ARG A 401 10.60 -20.88 -2.22
CA ARG A 401 9.83 -21.50 -1.11
C ARG A 401 10.35 -22.89 -0.69
N ASN A 402 11.26 -23.48 -1.44
CA ASN A 402 11.90 -24.77 -1.17
C ASN A 402 13.35 -24.59 -0.68
N HIS A 403 13.73 -23.38 -0.25
CA HIS A 403 15.09 -22.96 0.12
C HIS A 403 16.15 -23.17 -0.98
N ARG A 404 15.75 -23.20 -2.26
CA ARG A 404 16.68 -23.25 -3.39
C ARG A 404 17.19 -21.86 -3.69
N VAL A 405 18.49 -21.76 -3.93
CA VAL A 405 19.15 -20.53 -4.37
C VAL A 405 18.57 -20.06 -5.71
N MET A 406 18.19 -18.79 -5.77
CA MET A 406 17.68 -18.10 -6.95
C MET A 406 18.61 -16.93 -7.32
N GLY A 407 18.66 -16.61 -8.62
CA GLY A 407 19.16 -15.33 -9.14
C GLY A 407 20.52 -14.84 -8.64
N LEU A 408 20.64 -13.52 -8.47
CA LEU A 408 21.91 -12.83 -8.18
C LEU A 408 22.03 -12.48 -6.69
N TYR A 409 23.20 -12.77 -6.12
CA TYR A 409 23.54 -12.26 -4.79
C TYR A 409 23.96 -10.80 -4.87
N ALA A 410 23.80 -10.08 -3.75
CA ALA A 410 24.26 -8.71 -3.58
C ALA A 410 25.12 -8.60 -2.33
N SER A 411 26.15 -7.75 -2.37
CA SER A 411 27.12 -7.62 -1.28
C SER A 411 27.26 -6.17 -0.83
N ARG A 412 27.44 -5.96 0.48
CA ARG A 412 27.82 -4.66 1.05
C ARG A 412 28.75 -4.85 2.24
N THR A 413 29.83 -4.06 2.30
CA THR A 413 30.64 -3.91 3.50
C THR A 413 29.94 -2.99 4.49
N ILE A 414 29.91 -3.37 5.76
CA ILE A 414 29.46 -2.54 6.87
C ILE A 414 30.52 -2.47 7.97
N THR A 415 30.42 -1.47 8.83
CA THR A 415 31.18 -1.37 10.07
C THR A 415 30.27 -1.72 11.23
N VAL A 416 30.74 -2.59 12.12
CA VAL A 416 30.06 -2.96 13.38
C VAL A 416 30.84 -2.32 14.52
N ASN A 417 30.16 -1.57 15.38
CA ASN A 417 30.75 -0.90 16.53
C ASN A 417 30.37 -1.64 17.83
N ASP A 418 31.30 -1.72 18.80
CA ASP A 418 31.10 -2.44 20.07
C ASP A 418 29.91 -1.85 20.86
N GLY A 419 28.96 -2.71 21.24
CA GLY A 419 27.75 -2.31 21.96
C GLY A 419 26.77 -1.44 21.16
N ARG A 420 26.90 -1.32 19.84
CA ARG A 420 26.01 -0.51 18.97
C ARG A 420 25.20 -1.37 18.01
N ASN A 421 24.17 -0.76 17.43
CA ASN A 421 23.47 -1.29 16.28
C ASN A 421 24.12 -0.86 14.96
N ALA A 422 24.01 -1.72 13.95
CA ALA A 422 24.13 -1.35 12.56
C ALA A 422 22.86 -1.80 11.83
N TYR A 423 22.26 -0.93 11.03
CA TYR A 423 21.04 -1.25 10.28
C TYR A 423 21.34 -1.36 8.80
N VAL A 424 20.72 -2.33 8.12
CA VAL A 424 20.88 -2.57 6.69
C VAL A 424 19.51 -2.69 6.05
N LEU A 425 19.27 -2.04 4.92
CA LEU A 425 18.05 -2.18 4.13
C LEU A 425 18.38 -2.69 2.73
N VAL A 426 17.72 -3.78 2.32
CA VAL A 426 17.88 -4.37 0.99
C VAL A 426 16.52 -4.62 0.33
N ASN A 427 16.48 -4.56 -1.00
CA ASN A 427 15.26 -4.68 -1.79
C ASN A 427 15.43 -5.77 -2.88
N TYR A 428 14.62 -6.82 -2.77
CA TYR A 428 14.58 -7.96 -3.69
C TYR A 428 13.12 -8.22 -4.12
N PRO A 429 12.62 -7.51 -5.15
CA PRO A 429 11.29 -7.77 -5.70
C PRO A 429 11.24 -9.00 -6.62
N GLY A 430 12.32 -9.78 -6.69
CA GLY A 430 12.47 -10.97 -7.53
C GLY A 430 13.84 -11.62 -7.31
N PRO A 431 14.30 -12.48 -8.23
CA PRO A 431 15.62 -13.13 -8.13
C PRO A 431 16.82 -12.17 -8.20
N GLU A 432 16.61 -10.93 -8.65
CA GLU A 432 17.65 -9.90 -8.74
C GLU A 432 17.37 -8.77 -7.73
N PRO A 433 18.41 -8.19 -7.11
CA PRO A 433 18.27 -7.02 -6.25
C PRO A 433 17.87 -5.78 -7.07
N VAL A 434 17.12 -4.86 -6.47
CA VAL A 434 16.79 -3.57 -7.10
C VAL A 434 17.35 -2.42 -6.28
N GLY A 435 18.34 -1.74 -6.85
CA GLY A 435 18.98 -0.56 -6.29
C GLY A 435 20.18 -0.87 -5.40
N GLN A 436 20.50 0.07 -4.51
CA GLN A 436 21.59 -0.06 -3.56
C GLN A 436 21.11 -0.77 -2.29
N ILE A 437 21.92 -1.68 -1.74
CA ILE A 437 21.82 -2.05 -0.33
C ILE A 437 22.17 -0.80 0.46
N LEU A 438 21.30 -0.34 1.35
CA LEU A 438 21.59 0.78 2.26
C LEU A 438 22.12 0.25 3.59
N ALA A 439 22.94 1.04 4.27
CA ALA A 439 23.24 0.80 5.68
C ALA A 439 23.29 2.15 6.41
N SER A 440 22.87 2.15 7.68
CA SER A 440 23.02 3.31 8.56
C SER A 440 24.50 3.68 8.71
N THR A 441 24.81 4.96 8.59
CA THR A 441 26.15 5.51 8.83
C THR A 441 26.26 6.01 10.27
N ASP A 442 27.04 5.31 11.09
CA ASP A 442 27.45 5.65 12.47
C ASP A 442 26.40 6.42 13.31
N LEU A 443 25.44 5.65 13.86
CA LEU A 443 24.42 6.10 14.82
C LEU A 443 24.96 6.17 16.26
#